data_AF-A0A1W9N5G9-F1
#
_entry.id   AF-A0A1W9N5G9-F1
#
_cell.length_a   1.000
_cell.length_b   1.000
_cell.length_c   1.000
_cell.angle_alpha   90.00
_cell.angle_beta   90.00
_cell.angle_gamma   90.00
#
_symmetry.space_group_name_H-M   'P 1'
#
loop_
_entity.id
_entity.type
_entity.pdbx_description
1 polymer ?
#
loop_
_entity_poly.entity_id
_entity_poly.type
_entity_poly.pdbx_seq_one_letter_code
_entity_poly.pdbx_strand_id
1 'polypeptide(L)' 'MQRVYKEILKLTTEEKMMLISKILPELSKELEKDSKLNIYDLKGVGKEIWKGIDAQEYVNRERDSWE' A
#
# COMPACT_ATOMS: atom_id res chain seq x y z
N MET A 1 -11.68 -6.65 -25.70
CA MET A 1 -11.74 -5.34 -25.01
C MET A 1 -13.03 -4.57 -25.26
N GLN A 2 -13.40 -4.25 -26.50
CA GLN A 2 -14.60 -3.43 -26.78
C GLN A 2 -15.93 -3.99 -26.24
N ARG A 3 -16.10 -5.32 -26.23
CA ARG A 3 -17.29 -5.98 -25.66
C ARG A 3 -17.41 -5.78 -24.15
N VAL A 4 -16.33 -6.01 -23.41
CA VAL A 4 -16.29 -5.87 -21.94
C VAL A 4 -16.56 -4.43 -21.53
N TYR A 5 -15.96 -3.47 -22.22
CA TYR A 5 -16.21 -2.05 -21.97
C TYR A 5 -17.68 -1.67 -22.18
N LYS A 6 -18.31 -2.16 -23.25
CA LYS A 6 -19.74 -1.93 -23.51
C LYS A 6 -20.65 -2.54 -22.44
N GLU A 7 -20.32 -3.70 -21.89
CA GLU A 7 -21.09 -4.30 -20.79
C GLU A 7 -20.93 -3.52 -19.48
N ILE A 8 -19.71 -3.06 -19.16
CA ILE A 8 -19.47 -2.20 -18.00
C ILE A 8 -20.25 -0.89 -18.10
N LEU A 9 -20.35 -0.30 -19.29
CA LEU A 9 -21.10 0.95 -19.48
C LEU A 9 -22.60 0.81 -19.17
N LYS A 10 -23.19 -0.38 -19.38
CA LYS A 10 -24.61 -0.65 -19.10
C LYS A 10 -24.93 -0.79 -17.60
N LEU A 11 -23.92 -1.00 -16.76
CA LEU A 11 -24.10 -1.11 -15.31
C LEU A 11 -24.52 0.22 -14.69
N THR A 12 -25.28 0.14 -13.62
CA THR A 12 -25.57 1.27 -12.73
C THR A 12 -24.28 1.76 -12.05
N THR A 13 -24.32 2.96 -11.47
CA THR A 13 -23.17 3.53 -10.74
C THR A 13 -22.78 2.64 -9.56
N GLU A 14 -23.75 2.13 -8.81
CA GLU A 14 -23.53 1.23 -7.68
C GLU A 14 -22.85 -0.07 -8.10
N GLU A 15 -23.31 -0.68 -9.19
CA GLU A 15 -22.70 -1.90 -9.74
C GLU A 15 -21.27 -1.67 -10.23
N LYS A 16 -21.00 -0.52 -10.87
CA LYS A 16 -19.64 -0.11 -11.26
C LYS A 16 -18.74 0.03 -10.04
N MET A 17 -19.22 0.67 -8.98
CA MET A 17 -18.46 0.84 -7.74
C MET A 17 -18.19 -0.50 -7.05
N MET A 18 -19.16 -1.41 -7.04
CA MET A 18 -18.98 -2.77 -6.50
C MET A 18 -18.00 -3.59 -7.35
N LEU A 19 -18.01 -3.41 -8.66
CA LEU A 19 -17.07 -4.08 -9.56
C LEU A 19 -15.65 -3.56 -9.33
N ILE A 20 -15.47 -2.24 -9.22
CA ILE A 20 -14.18 -1.61 -8.91
C ILE A 20 -13.66 -2.11 -7.55
N SER A 21 -14.49 -2.16 -6.52
CA SER A 21 -14.05 -2.59 -5.19
C SER A 21 -13.59 -4.06 -5.14
N LYS A 22 -14.07 -4.89 -6.07
CA LYS A 22 -13.64 -6.29 -6.22
C LYS A 22 -12.37 -6.43 -7.06
N ILE A 23 -12.28 -5.68 -8.16
CA ILE A 23 -11.15 -5.77 -9.10
C ILE A 23 -9.90 -5.08 -8.56
N LEU A 24 -10.05 -3.93 -7.89
CA LEU A 24 -8.91 -3.13 -7.43
C LEU A 24 -7.95 -3.91 -6.51
N PRO A 25 -8.43 -4.67 -5.49
CA PRO A 25 -7.55 -5.47 -4.64
C PRO A 25 -6.86 -6.62 -5.37
N GLU A 26 -7.52 -7.22 -6.37
CA GLU A 26 -6.93 -8.28 -7.20
C GLU A 26 -5.80 -7.73 -8.06
N LEU A 27 -6.02 -6.57 -8.70
CA LEU A 27 -5.00 -5.85 -9.45
C LEU A 27 -3.83 -5.41 -8.57
N SER A 28 -4.10 -4.89 -7.36
CA SER A 28 -3.03 -4.51 -6.43
C SER A 28 -2.13 -5.69 -6.08
N LYS A 29 -2.72 -6.87 -5.81
CA LYS A 29 -1.95 -8.09 -5.52
C LYS A 29 -1.12 -8.58 -6.72
N GLU A 30 -1.65 -8.44 -7.94
CA GLU A 30 -0.91 -8.78 -9.16
C GLU A 30 0.25 -7.80 -9.41
N LEU A 31 0.05 -6.52 -9.16
CA LEU A 31 1.09 -5.49 -9.26
C LEU A 31 2.16 -5.65 -8.17
N GLU A 32 1.78 -6.04 -6.96
CA GLU A 32 2.71 -6.35 -5.86
C GLU A 32 3.63 -7.54 -6.20
N LYS A 33 3.13 -8.56 -6.91
CA LYS A 33 3.92 -9.73 -7.33
C LYS A 33 5.08 -9.38 -8.28
N ASP A 34 4.93 -8.34 -9.10
CA ASP A 34 5.97 -7.88 -10.03
C ASP A 34 6.86 -6.78 -9.44
N SER A 35 6.49 -6.23 -8.29
CA SER A 35 7.34 -5.28 -7.60
C SER A 35 8.47 -6.02 -6.89
N LYS A 36 9.68 -6.01 -7.48
CA LYS A 36 10.89 -6.24 -6.67
C LYS A 36 10.93 -5.14 -5.63
N LEU A 37 10.50 -5.45 -4.41
CA LEU A 37 10.57 -4.52 -3.28
C LEU A 37 12.01 -4.03 -3.17
N ASN A 38 12.21 -2.73 -3.39
CA ASN A 38 13.50 -2.12 -3.23
C ASN A 38 13.55 -1.50 -1.84
N ILE A 39 14.54 -1.88 -1.03
CA ILE A 39 14.74 -1.31 0.30
C ILE A 39 14.87 0.22 0.26
N TYR A 40 15.31 0.79 -0.86
CA TYR A 40 15.38 2.23 -1.07
C TYR A 40 14.01 2.91 -1.21
N ASP A 41 12.94 2.18 -1.51
CA ASP A 41 11.58 2.73 -1.58
C ASP A 41 11.06 3.18 -0.21
N LEU A 42 11.63 2.63 0.87
CA LEU A 42 11.34 3.03 2.26
C LEU A 42 12.12 4.27 2.71
N LYS A 43 13.02 4.80 1.88
CA LYS A 43 13.87 5.93 2.24
C LYS A 43 13.01 7.17 2.55
N GLY A 44 13.08 7.62 3.79
CA GLY A 44 12.43 8.84 4.25
C GLY A 44 10.99 8.69 4.71
N VAL A 45 10.38 7.49 4.58
CA VAL A 45 9.00 7.23 5.04
C VAL A 45 8.81 7.55 6.53
N GLY A 46 9.84 7.33 7.35
CA GLY A 46 9.81 7.63 8.78
C GLY A 46 10.28 9.04 9.17
N LYS A 47 10.76 9.88 8.25
CA LYS A 47 11.54 11.09 8.59
C LYS A 47 10.81 12.03 9.54
N GLU A 48 9.54 12.33 9.25
CA GLU A 48 8.75 13.26 10.08
C GLU A 48 8.30 12.63 11.40
N ILE A 49 8.18 11.29 11.45
CA ILE A 49 7.84 10.56 12.69
C ILE A 49 9.02 10.61 13.68
N TRP A 50 10.25 10.50 13.16
CA TRP A 50 11.48 10.56 13.95
C TRP A 50 11.91 12.00 14.30
N LYS A 51 11.16 13.01 13.87
CA LYS A 51 11.52 14.41 14.10
C LYS A 51 11.44 14.75 15.59
N GLY A 52 12.56 15.17 16.15
CA GLY A 52 12.66 15.51 17.58
C GLY A 52 12.78 14.30 18.51
N ILE A 53 12.88 13.09 17.94
CA ILE A 53 13.21 11.87 18.69
C ILE A 53 14.70 11.62 18.56
N ASP A 54 15.41 11.45 19.68
CA ASP A 54 16.76 10.92 19.65
C ASP A 54 16.69 9.42 19.30
N ALA A 55 17.13 9.09 18.08
CA ALA A 55 17.07 7.74 17.57
C ALA A 55 17.92 6.76 18.38
N GLN A 56 19.06 7.23 18.91
CA GLN A 56 19.96 6.38 19.67
C GLN A 56 19.41 6.09 21.06
N GLU A 57 18.85 7.11 21.73
CA GLU A 57 18.20 6.95 23.03
C GLU A 57 17.00 5.99 22.93
N TYR A 58 16.14 6.17 21.92
CA TYR A 58 15.00 5.29 21.69
C TYR A 58 15.43 3.82 21.54
N VAL A 59 16.43 3.55 20.68
CA VAL A 59 16.93 2.19 20.44
C VAL A 59 17.54 1.58 21.70
N ASN A 60 18.27 2.38 22.49
CA ASN A 60 18.85 1.89 23.74
C ASN A 60 17.76 1.45 24.72
N ARG A 61 16.71 2.27 24.92
CA ARG A 61 15.58 1.92 25.79
C ARG A 61 14.85 0.65 25.35
N GLU A 62 14.65 0.47 24.05
CA GLU A 62 14.03 -0.75 23.52
C GLU A 62 14.93 -1.99 23.66
N ARG A 63 16.25 -1.86 23.69
CA ARG A 63 17.16 -2.99 23.96
C ARG A 63 17.17 -3.36 25.43
N ASP A 64 17.23 -2.34 26.29
CA ASP A 64 17.23 -2.54 27.74
C ASP A 64 15.92 -3.17 28.23
N SER A 65 14.80 -3.02 27.50
CA SER A 65 13.51 -3.63 27.86
C SER A 65 13.37 -5.10 27.47
N TRP A 66 14.35 -5.66 26.75
CA TRP A 66 14.37 -7.06 26.30
C TRP A 66 15.33 -7.93 27.12
N GLU A 67 16.05 -7.33 28.08
CA GLU A 67 16.87 -7.97 29.12
C GLU A 67 16.06 -8.19 30.40
#